data_AF-X0WD39-F1
#
_entry.id   AF-X0WD39-F1
#
_cell.length_a   1.000
_cell.length_b   1.000
_cell.length_c   1.000
_cell.angle_alpha   90.00
_cell.angle_beta   90.00
_cell.angle_gamma   90.00
#
_symmetry.space_group_name_H-M   'P 1'
#
loop_
_entity.id
_entity.type
_entity.pdbx_description
1 polymer ?
#
loop_
_entity_poly.entity_id
_entity_poly.type
_entity_poly.pdbx_seq_one_letter_code
_entity_poly.pdbx_strand_id
1 'polypeptide(L)'
;MIDQDQNQLGVIPINEALNRAREVGLDLVEVSPMERPPVCRVMDYGKYKYERKKRQKQAHGAHVIVLKEIRLRPKTDTHDREVK
;
A
#
# COMPACT_ATOMS: atom_id res chain seq x y z
N MET A 1 15.43 2.72 -15.21
CA MET A 1 14.91 1.36 -15.01
C MET A 1 15.52 0.76 -13.76
N ILE A 2 14.72 0.04 -12.99
CA ILE A 2 15.14 -0.78 -11.86
C ILE A 2 14.91 -2.24 -12.23
N ASP A 3 15.92 -3.09 -12.04
CA ASP A 3 15.83 -4.52 -12.31
C ASP A 3 15.09 -5.29 -11.20
N GLN A 4 14.87 -6.59 -11.40
CA GLN A 4 14.23 -7.50 -10.43
C GLN A 4 14.99 -7.58 -9.10
N ASP A 5 16.32 -7.46 -9.14
CA ASP A 5 17.21 -7.47 -7.97
C ASP A 5 17.34 -6.09 -7.30
N GLN A 6 16.47 -5.13 -7.64
CA GLN A 6 16.51 -3.74 -7.18
C GLN A 6 17.74 -2.95 -7.64
N ASN A 7 18.49 -3.45 -8.61
CA ASN A 7 19.62 -2.75 -9.21
C ASN A 7 19.14 -1.60 -10.11
N GLN A 8 19.73 -0.42 -9.94
CA GLN A 8 19.44 0.74 -10.78
C GLN A 8 20.26 0.68 -12.07
N LEU A 9 19.60 0.36 -13.19
CA LEU A 9 20.22 0.28 -14.52
C LEU A 9 20.33 1.65 -15.22
N GLY A 10 19.83 2.72 -14.60
CA GLY A 10 19.83 4.06 -15.17
C GLY A 10 18.76 4.26 -16.25
N VAL A 11 18.97 5.21 -17.16
CA VAL A 11 18.04 5.54 -18.24
C VAL A 11 18.35 4.64 -19.43
N ILE A 12 17.41 3.78 -19.81
CA ILE A 12 17.55 2.90 -20.97
C ILE A 12 16.33 3.02 -21.89
N PRO A 13 16.46 2.65 -23.17
CA PRO A 13 15.34 2.64 -24.10
C PRO A 13 14.25 1.65 -23.68
N ILE A 14 13.00 1.97 -24.01
CA ILE A 14 11.84 1.13 -23.67
C ILE A 14 11.93 -0.29 -24.23
N ASN A 15 12.46 -0.43 -25.45
CA ASN A 15 12.62 -1.74 -26.10
C ASN A 15 13.58 -2.65 -25.33
N GLU A 16 14.66 -2.08 -24.82
CA GLU A 16 15.64 -2.82 -24.01
C GLU A 16 15.02 -3.22 -22.66
N ALA A 17 14.29 -2.31 -22.02
CA ALA A 17 13.59 -2.59 -20.77
C ALA A 17 12.55 -3.70 -20.92
N LEU A 18 11.80 -3.71 -22.04
CA LEU A 18 10.83 -4.75 -22.36
C LEU A 18 11.49 -6.10 -22.63
N ASN A 19 12.63 -6.12 -23.32
CA ASN A 19 13.36 -7.36 -23.59
C ASN A 19 13.90 -7.97 -22.30
N ARG A 20 14.53 -7.16 -21.43
CA ARG A 20 15.01 -7.61 -20.12
C ARG A 20 13.89 -8.20 -19.26
N ALA A 21 12.73 -7.55 -19.23
CA ALA A 21 11.57 -8.06 -18.50
C ALA A 21 11.12 -9.44 -19.04
N ARG A 22 11.09 -9.62 -20.38
CA ARG A 22 10.77 -10.91 -21.01
C ARG A 22 11.82 -11.98 -20.75
N GLU A 23 13.10 -11.64 -20.74
CA GLU A 23 14.21 -12.58 -20.47
C GLU A 23 14.09 -13.22 -19.09
N VAL A 24 13.62 -12.45 -18.11
CA VAL A 24 13.41 -12.93 -16.74
C VAL A 24 11.98 -13.42 -16.47
N GLY A 25 11.09 -13.36 -17.48
CA GLY A 25 9.70 -13.79 -17.36
C GLY A 25 8.84 -12.94 -16.41
N LEU A 26 9.19 -11.67 -16.22
CA LEU A 26 8.47 -10.71 -15.38
C LEU A 26 7.88 -9.56 -16.22
N ASP A 27 7.13 -8.67 -15.57
CA ASP A 27 6.51 -7.52 -16.22
C ASP A 27 7.37 -6.24 -16.06
N LEU A 28 7.42 -5.42 -17.10
CA LEU A 28 7.92 -4.05 -17.00
C LEU A 28 6.78 -3.16 -16.47
N VAL A 29 6.91 -2.67 -15.25
CA VAL A 29 5.88 -1.85 -14.58
C VAL A 29 6.37 -0.43 -14.38
N GLU A 30 5.59 0.56 -14.83
CA GLU A 30 5.84 1.97 -14.57
C GLU A 30 5.43 2.32 -13.14
N VAL A 31 6.41 2.64 -12.28
CA VAL A 31 6.16 2.98 -10.87
C VAL A 31 6.03 4.48 -10.63
N SER A 32 6.65 5.31 -11.49
CA SER A 32 6.57 6.76 -11.37
C SER A 32 6.50 7.39 -12.77
N PRO A 33 5.27 7.59 -13.30
CA PRO A 33 5.07 8.15 -14.63
C PRO A 33 5.26 9.68 -14.69
N MET A 34 5.29 10.36 -13.54
CA MET A 34 5.42 11.82 -13.46
C MET A 34 6.87 12.31 -13.62
N GLU A 35 7.85 11.42 -13.46
CA GLU A 35 9.27 11.75 -13.57
C GLU A 35 9.71 11.83 -15.05
N ARG A 36 10.72 12.67 -15.33
CA ARG A 36 11.34 12.77 -16.67
C ARG A 36 12.82 12.44 -16.55
N PRO A 37 13.26 11.23 -16.94
CA PRO A 37 12.48 10.15 -17.57
C PRO A 37 11.62 9.35 -16.59
N PRO A 38 10.53 8.69 -17.07
CA PRO A 38 9.67 7.89 -16.22
C PRO A 38 10.43 6.71 -15.60
N VAL A 39 10.09 6.38 -14.36
CA VAL A 39 10.75 5.30 -13.63
C VAL A 39 9.96 4.00 -13.80
N CYS A 40 10.56 3.06 -14.52
CA CYS A 40 10.05 1.70 -14.70
C CYS A 40 10.84 0.70 -13.84
N ARG A 41 10.16 -0.33 -13.31
CA ARG A 41 10.74 -1.43 -12.53
C ARG A 41 10.26 -2.77 -13.06
N VAL A 42 11.15 -3.75 -13.12
CA VAL A 42 10.81 -5.14 -13.47
C VAL A 42 10.25 -5.83 -12.23
N MET A 43 8.99 -6.27 -12.28
CA MET A 43 8.34 -6.97 -11.17
C MET A 43 7.11 -7.76 -11.65
N ASP A 44 6.63 -8.69 -10.83
CA ASP A 44 5.33 -9.32 -11.03
C ASP A 44 4.19 -8.35 -10.65
N TYR A 45 3.44 -7.90 -11.65
CA TYR A 45 2.34 -6.96 -11.43
C TYR A 45 1.17 -7.57 -10.65
N GLY A 46 0.90 -8.86 -10.85
CA GLY A 46 -0.18 -9.58 -10.17
C GLY A 46 0.07 -9.67 -8.65
N LYS A 47 1.29 -10.09 -8.28
CA LYS A 47 1.73 -10.13 -6.88
C LYS A 47 1.71 -8.73 -6.25
N TYR A 48 2.24 -7.72 -6.95
CA TYR A 48 2.25 -6.34 -6.48
C TYR A 48 0.85 -5.81 -6.20
N LYS A 49 -0.10 -6.04 -7.11
CA LYS A 49 -1.50 -5.62 -6.96
C LYS A 49 -2.17 -6.31 -5.75
N TYR A 50 -1.89 -7.59 -5.54
CA TYR A 50 -2.39 -8.33 -4.39
C TYR A 50 -1.84 -7.77 -3.07
N GLU A 51 -0.53 -7.55 -2.98
CA GLU A 51 0.12 -6.98 -1.79
C GLU A 51 -0.38 -5.56 -1.49
N ARG A 52 -0.55 -4.73 -2.51
CA ARG A 52 -1.15 -3.39 -2.38
C ARG A 52 -2.56 -3.46 -1.80
N LYS A 53 -3.40 -4.36 -2.30
CA LYS A 53 -4.77 -4.55 -1.81
C LYS A 53 -4.78 -5.08 -0.36
N LYS A 54 -3.90 -6.02 -0.03
CA LYS A 54 -3.76 -6.56 1.33
C LYS A 54 -3.32 -5.46 2.32
N ARG A 55 -2.30 -4.67 1.96
CA ARG A 55 -1.82 -3.54 2.77
C ARG A 55 -2.91 -2.48 2.98
N GLN A 56 -3.68 -2.16 1.94
CA GLN A 56 -4.79 -1.21 2.05
C GLN A 56 -5.88 -1.73 3.00
N LYS A 57 -6.27 -3.00 2.89
CA LYS A 57 -7.23 -3.63 3.81
C LYS A 57 -6.75 -3.61 5.27
N GLN A 58 -5.47 -3.90 5.50
CA GLN A 58 -4.88 -3.85 6.85
C GLN A 58 -4.84 -2.42 7.40
N ALA A 59 -4.55 -1.41 6.57
CA ALA A 59 -4.56 0.00 6.98
C ALA A 59 -5.95 0.50 7.36
N HIS A 60 -7.02 0.02 6.70
CA HIS A 60 -8.40 0.33 7.07
C HIS A 60 -8.90 -0.45 8.30
N GLY A 61 -8.13 -1.43 8.79
CA GLY A 61 -8.41 -2.16 10.03
C GLY A 61 -7.90 -1.46 11.29
N ALA A 62 -7.26 -0.29 11.17
CA ALA A 62 -6.92 0.54 12.33
C ALA A 62 -8.23 0.99 12.98
N HIS A 63 -8.47 0.51 14.20
CA HIS A 63 -9.65 0.75 15.01
C HIS A 63 -10.16 2.19 14.86
N VAL A 64 -11.31 2.35 14.22
CA VAL A 64 -12.10 3.57 14.37
C VAL A 64 -12.50 3.60 15.83
N ILE A 65 -11.83 4.44 16.64
CA ILE A 65 -12.20 4.66 18.02
C ILE A 65 -13.55 5.38 17.98
N VAL A 66 -14.63 4.61 18.03
CA VAL A 66 -15.98 5.15 18.18
C VAL A 66 -16.07 5.67 19.60
N LEU A 67 -15.87 6.98 19.78
CA LEU A 67 -16.05 7.64 21.06
C LEU A 67 -17.54 7.52 21.43
N LYS A 68 -17.87 6.56 22.31
CA LYS A 68 -19.22 6.44 22.87
C LYS A 68 -19.38 7.51 23.94
N GLU A 69 -19.92 8.68 23.58
CA GLU A 69 -20.26 9.71 24.57
C GLU A 69 -21.38 9.20 25.48
N ILE A 70 -21.06 8.99 26.77
CA ILE A 70 -22.07 8.68 27.79
C ILE A 70 -22.64 10.00 28.30
N ARG A 71 -23.92 10.24 28.04
CA ARG A 71 -24.64 11.43 28.49
C ARG A 71 -25.19 11.21 29.90
N LEU A 72 -24.43 11.55 30.94
CA LEU A 72 -24.93 11.50 32.33
C LEU A 72 -25.93 12.63 32.59
N ARG A 73 -27.11 12.30 33.12
CA ARG A 73 -28.04 13.28 33.69
C ARG A 73 -27.76 13.45 35.19
N PRO A 74 -27.87 14.67 35.76
CA PRO A 74 -27.49 14.97 37.15
C PRO A 74 -28.45 14.43 38.24
N LYS A 75 -29.19 13.34 37.97
CA LYS A 75 -30.08 12.68 38.96
C LYS A 75 -29.71 11.20 39.15
N THR A 76 -28.43 10.89 39.28
CA THR A 76 -27.99 9.52 39.54
C THR A 76 -27.94 9.29 41.05
N ASP A 77 -28.78 8.36 41.52
CA ASP A 77 -28.79 7.87 42.90
C ASP A 77 -27.51 7.06 43.19
N THR A 78 -27.14 6.95 44.46
CA THR A 78 -25.82 6.49 44.94
C THR A 78 -25.54 5.02 44.58
N HIS A 79 -26.56 4.29 44.15
CA HIS A 79 -26.51 2.84 43.86
C HIS A 79 -25.95 2.47 42.47
N ASP A 80 -25.74 3.44 41.57
CA ASP A 80 -25.33 3.16 40.17
C ASP A 80 -23.81 3.30 39.94
N ARG A 81 -23.03 3.46 41.02
CA ARG A 81 -21.56 3.60 40.98
C ARG A 81 -20.80 2.27 40.94
N GLU A 82 -21.50 1.14 41.07
CA GLU A 82 -20.88 -0.18 41.31
C GLU A 82 -21.07 -1.20 40.17
N VAL A 83 -21.36 -0.73 38.95
CA VAL A 83 -21.29 -1.58 37.75
C VAL A 83 -20.22 -1.01 36.82
N LYS A 84 -18.97 -1.37 37.12
CA LYS A 84 -17.82 -1.21 36.21
C LYS A 84 -17.69 -2.42 35.30
#